data_AF-A0A937RW34-F1
#
_entry.id   AF-A0A937RW34-F1
#
_cell.length_a   1.000
_cell.length_b   1.000
_cell.length_c   1.000
_cell.angle_alpha   90.00
_cell.angle_beta   90.00
_cell.angle_gamma   90.00
#
_symmetry.space_group_name_H-M   'P 1'
#
loop_
_entity.id
_entity.type
_entity.pdbx_description
1 polymer ?
#
loop_
_entity_poly.entity_id
_entity_poly.type
_entity_poly.pdbx_seq_one_letter_code
_entity_poly.pdbx_strand_id
1 'polypeptide(L)'
;MITAENGPANEDLGPFQPLWDAWEESHREITEKPLSHFRRVLEIQFDEMEAHLASDNRKGAEYEVIDLISVALNLMRWLGNDPASIGELARSRAENRMRNRTAAILDKYQSRYGV
;
A
#
# COMPACT_ATOMS: atom_id res chain seq x y z
N MET A 1 -36.13 17.43 -4.54
CA MET A 1 -35.80 15.99 -4.62
C MET A 1 -34.75 15.86 -5.71
N ILE A 2 -33.48 15.74 -5.31
CA ILE A 2 -32.37 15.44 -6.21
C ILE A 2 -31.71 14.24 -5.55
N THR A 3 -32.00 13.05 -6.05
CA THR A 3 -31.21 11.86 -5.74
C THR A 3 -29.89 12.05 -6.47
N ALA A 4 -28.82 12.27 -5.71
CA ALA A 4 -27.47 12.12 -6.24
C ALA A 4 -27.37 10.69 -6.79
N GLU A 5 -27.15 10.59 -8.11
CA GLU A 5 -26.78 9.33 -8.73
C GLU A 5 -25.46 8.90 -8.09
N ASN A 6 -25.53 7.87 -7.25
CA ASN A 6 -24.36 7.10 -6.85
C ASN A 6 -23.80 6.51 -8.15
N GLY A 7 -22.83 7.20 -8.76
CA GLY A 7 -21.94 6.58 -9.74
C GLY A 7 -21.38 5.28 -9.16
N PRO A 8 -20.95 4.32 -10.00
CA PRO A 8 -20.35 3.09 -9.49
C PRO A 8 -19.27 3.47 -8.47
N ALA A 9 -19.33 2.87 -7.28
CA ALA A 9 -18.26 3.01 -6.30
C ALA A 9 -16.96 2.79 -7.05
N ASN A 10 -16.05 3.75 -6.99
CA ASN A 10 -14.85 3.70 -7.80
C ASN A 10 -13.95 2.56 -7.30
N GLU A 11 -14.04 1.37 -7.89
CA GLU A 11 -13.33 0.15 -7.46
C GLU A 11 -11.93 0.02 -8.12
N ASP A 12 -11.29 1.13 -8.48
CA ASP A 12 -9.99 1.14 -9.17
C ASP A 12 -8.90 0.35 -8.43
N LEU A 13 -8.95 0.32 -7.09
CA LEU A 13 -8.03 -0.45 -6.23
C LEU A 13 -8.57 -1.82 -5.83
N GLY A 14 -9.74 -2.23 -6.33
CA GLY A 14 -10.41 -3.47 -6.00
C GLY A 14 -10.62 -3.66 -4.49
N PRO A 15 -10.17 -4.77 -3.88
CA PRO A 15 -10.40 -5.04 -2.46
C PRO A 15 -9.71 -4.06 -1.51
N PHE A 16 -8.78 -3.23 -2.00
CA PHE A 16 -8.10 -2.21 -1.20
C PHE A 16 -8.78 -0.84 -1.25
N GLN A 17 -9.83 -0.68 -2.08
CA GLN A 17 -10.55 0.58 -2.17
C GLN A 17 -11.11 1.06 -0.80
N PRO A 18 -11.70 0.19 0.04
CA PRO A 18 -12.19 0.63 1.36
C PRO A 18 -11.06 1.14 2.28
N LEU A 19 -9.82 0.65 2.13
CA LEU A 19 -8.68 1.17 2.90
C LEU A 19 -8.36 2.60 2.44
N TRP A 20 -8.34 2.84 1.13
CA TRP A 20 -8.13 4.18 0.59
C TRP A 20 -9.18 5.17 1.09
N ASP A 21 -10.46 4.80 0.96
CA ASP A 21 -11.59 5.67 1.31
C ASP A 21 -11.59 6.01 2.81
N ALA A 22 -11.22 5.07 3.68
CA ALA A 22 -11.15 5.29 5.13
C ALA A 22 -10.19 6.42 5.53
N TRP A 23 -9.17 6.70 4.72
CA TRP A 23 -8.20 7.76 5.01
C TRP A 23 -8.55 9.11 4.39
N GLU A 24 -9.66 9.23 3.65
CA GLU A 24 -10.01 10.48 2.94
C GLU A 24 -10.23 11.64 3.90
N GLU A 25 -10.83 11.38 5.08
CA GLU A 25 -11.02 12.39 6.13
C GLU A 25 -9.70 12.99 6.66
N SER A 26 -8.60 12.27 6.49
CA SER A 26 -7.25 12.66 6.94
C SER A 26 -6.33 13.08 5.78
N HIS A 27 -6.87 13.30 4.57
CA HIS A 27 -6.08 13.62 3.38
C HIS A 27 -5.07 14.75 3.59
N ARG A 28 -5.53 15.86 4.18
CA ARG A 28 -4.68 17.04 4.43
C ARG A 28 -3.55 16.71 5.41
N GLU A 29 -3.87 16.01 6.50
CA GLU A 29 -2.86 15.66 7.49
C GLU A 29 -1.78 14.74 6.88
N ILE A 30 -2.18 13.76 6.07
CA ILE A 30 -1.26 12.83 5.39
C ILE A 30 -0.34 13.57 4.43
N THR A 31 -0.88 14.49 3.63
CA THR A 31 -0.11 15.25 2.62
C THR A 31 0.88 16.23 3.25
N GLU A 32 0.65 16.65 4.49
CA GLU A 32 1.56 17.51 5.26
C GLU A 32 2.69 16.73 5.99
N LYS A 33 2.63 15.38 6.05
CA LYS A 33 3.69 14.58 6.69
C LYS A 33 4.98 14.57 5.87
N PRO A 34 6.17 14.54 6.52
CA PRO A 34 7.43 14.32 5.82
C PRO A 34 7.56 12.86 5.35
N LEU A 35 8.37 12.61 4.30
CA LEU A 35 8.65 11.24 3.82
C LEU A 35 9.15 10.29 4.92
N SER A 36 9.91 10.82 5.90
CA SER A 36 10.39 10.06 7.06
C SER A 36 9.28 9.47 7.92
N HIS A 37 8.09 10.08 7.93
CA HIS A 37 6.92 9.54 8.63
C HIS A 37 6.53 8.18 8.05
N PHE A 38 6.29 8.10 6.74
CA PHE A 38 5.89 6.86 6.08
C PHE A 38 6.95 5.76 6.25
N ARG A 39 8.23 6.13 6.13
CA ARG A 39 9.34 5.18 6.40
C ARG A 39 9.24 4.60 7.81
N ARG A 40 9.09 5.46 8.82
CA ARG A 40 9.04 5.01 10.21
C ARG A 40 7.81 4.17 10.50
N VAL A 41 6.66 4.52 9.93
CA VAL A 41 5.44 3.72 10.08
C VAL A 41 5.63 2.34 9.45
N LEU A 42 6.20 2.22 8.25
CA LEU A 42 6.51 0.91 7.64
C LEU A 42 7.41 0.06 8.54
N GLU A 43 8.44 0.65 9.16
CA GLU A 43 9.31 -0.06 10.11
C GLU A 43 8.53 -0.58 11.33
N ILE A 44 7.64 0.24 11.91
CA ILE A 44 6.80 -0.15 13.06
C ILE A 44 5.92 -1.36 12.74
N GLN A 45 5.35 -1.43 11.53
CA GLN A 45 4.50 -2.54 11.12
C GLN A 45 5.28 -3.86 10.98
N PHE A 46 6.58 -3.80 10.64
CA PHE A 46 7.44 -4.97 10.71
C PHE A 46 7.72 -5.38 12.16
N ASP A 47 7.98 -4.41 13.06
CA ASP A 47 8.16 -4.67 14.49
C ASP A 47 6.89 -5.34 15.10
N GLU A 48 5.70 -4.89 14.73
CA GLU A 48 4.41 -5.44 15.18
C GLU A 48 4.15 -6.84 14.60
N MET A 49 4.52 -7.06 13.34
CA MET A 49 4.43 -8.38 12.70
C MET A 49 5.32 -9.41 13.41
N GLU A 50 6.56 -9.04 13.76
CA GLU A 50 7.48 -9.89 14.52
C GLU A 50 6.90 -10.22 15.91
N ALA A 51 6.34 -9.23 16.60
CA ALA A 51 5.71 -9.42 17.90
C ALA A 51 4.53 -10.41 17.83
N HIS A 52 3.69 -10.29 16.81
CA HIS A 52 2.57 -11.22 16.59
C HIS A 52 3.03 -12.64 16.26
N LEU A 53 4.06 -12.80 15.44
CA LEU A 53 4.62 -14.11 15.13
C LEU A 53 5.28 -14.76 16.34
N ALA A 54 5.97 -13.97 17.18
CA ALA A 54 6.57 -14.47 18.41
C ALA A 54 5.54 -14.97 19.43
N SER A 55 4.28 -14.54 19.32
CA SER A 55 3.17 -15.00 20.16
C SER A 55 2.23 -16.00 19.46
N ASP A 56 2.68 -16.66 18.37
CA ASP A 56 1.87 -17.56 17.53
C ASP A 56 0.56 -16.94 16.98
N ASN A 57 0.45 -15.61 16.95
CA ASN A 57 -0.71 -14.88 16.44
C ASN A 57 -0.56 -14.59 14.94
N ARG A 58 -0.71 -15.63 14.12
CA ARG A 58 -0.60 -15.49 12.66
C ARG A 58 -1.61 -14.50 12.09
N LYS A 59 -2.82 -14.43 12.66
CA LYS A 59 -3.87 -13.52 12.16
C LYS A 59 -3.52 -12.06 12.38
N GLY A 60 -2.89 -11.73 13.52
CA GLY A 60 -2.35 -10.40 13.78
C GLY A 60 -1.29 -10.03 12.74
N ALA A 61 -0.32 -10.91 12.49
CA ALA A 61 0.71 -10.68 11.49
C ALA A 61 0.14 -10.47 10.06
N GLU A 62 -0.96 -11.13 9.70
CA GLU A 62 -1.67 -10.88 8.44
C GLU A 62 -2.26 -9.45 8.37
N TYR A 63 -2.79 -8.93 9.48
CA TYR A 63 -3.31 -7.55 9.52
C TYR A 63 -2.18 -6.53 9.36
N GLU A 64 -1.02 -6.74 9.98
CA GLU A 64 0.13 -5.84 9.80
C GLU A 64 0.60 -5.78 8.33
N VAL A 65 0.44 -6.87 7.57
CA VAL A 65 0.69 -6.84 6.11
C VAL A 65 -0.34 -5.98 5.37
N ILE A 66 -1.61 -6.01 5.77
CA ILE A 66 -2.64 -5.13 5.22
C ILE A 66 -2.35 -3.67 5.55
N ASP A 67 -1.86 -3.40 6.76
CA ASP A 67 -1.50 -2.06 7.18
C ASP A 67 -0.24 -1.54 6.46
N LEU A 68 0.73 -2.39 6.13
CA LEU A 68 1.82 -2.04 5.19
C LEU A 68 1.28 -1.59 3.83
N ILE A 69 0.26 -2.28 3.29
CA ILE A 69 -0.40 -1.88 2.03
C ILE A 69 -1.11 -0.53 2.20
N SER A 70 -1.82 -0.33 3.30
CA SER A 70 -2.49 0.92 3.67
C SER A 70 -1.51 2.11 3.70
N VAL A 71 -0.35 1.93 4.33
CA VAL A 71 0.71 2.96 4.38
C VAL A 71 1.30 3.23 3.00
N ALA A 72 1.49 2.19 2.17
CA ALA A 72 1.97 2.37 0.80
C ALA A 72 0.96 3.14 -0.07
N LEU A 73 -0.34 2.89 0.09
CA LEU A 73 -1.40 3.65 -0.58
C LEU A 73 -1.40 5.12 -0.14
N ASN A 74 -1.26 5.39 1.16
CA ASN A 74 -1.15 6.76 1.67
C ASN A 74 0.13 7.47 1.18
N LEU A 75 1.23 6.75 0.96
CA LEU A 75 2.42 7.31 0.33
C LEU A 75 2.16 7.64 -1.16
N MET A 76 1.39 6.82 -1.89
CA MET A 76 0.98 7.15 -3.26
C MET A 76 0.07 8.38 -3.31
N ARG A 77 -0.83 8.54 -2.33
CA ARG A 77 -1.63 9.77 -2.14
C ARG A 77 -0.73 10.98 -1.89
N TRP A 78 0.25 10.85 -1.02
CA TRP A 78 1.24 11.91 -0.74
C TRP A 78 2.04 12.30 -1.99
N LEU A 79 2.31 11.34 -2.89
CA LEU A 79 2.90 11.60 -4.22
C LEU A 79 1.92 12.22 -5.23
N GLY A 80 0.67 12.48 -4.84
CA GLY A 80 -0.36 13.11 -5.68
C GLY A 80 -1.10 12.16 -6.63
N ASN A 81 -1.08 10.85 -6.36
CA ASN A 81 -1.82 9.89 -7.19
C ASN A 81 -3.24 9.70 -6.67
N ASP A 82 -4.17 9.44 -7.60
CA ASP A 82 -5.53 8.96 -7.32
C ASP A 82 -5.62 7.42 -7.52
N PRO A 83 -6.73 6.79 -7.10
CA PRO A 83 -6.95 5.35 -7.28
C PRO A 83 -6.73 4.84 -8.70
N ALA A 84 -7.26 5.54 -9.71
CA ALA A 84 -7.12 5.18 -11.13
C ALA A 84 -5.64 5.14 -11.55
N SER A 85 -4.89 6.21 -11.24
CA SER A 85 -3.47 6.35 -11.56
C SER A 85 -2.64 5.26 -10.89
N ILE A 86 -2.95 4.92 -9.63
CA ILE A 86 -2.30 3.82 -8.91
C ILE A 86 -2.56 2.49 -9.63
N GLY A 87 -3.80 2.22 -10.02
CA GLY A 87 -4.17 1.01 -10.76
C GLY A 87 -3.42 0.87 -12.09
N GLU A 88 -3.31 1.96 -12.85
CA GLU A 88 -2.52 2.00 -14.10
C GLU A 88 -1.03 1.77 -13.86
N LEU A 89 -0.45 2.45 -12.87
CA LEU A 89 0.96 2.28 -12.51
C LEU A 89 1.24 0.84 -12.07
N ALA A 90 0.40 0.26 -11.23
CA ALA A 90 0.54 -1.12 -10.76
C ALA A 90 0.51 -2.11 -11.93
N ARG A 91 -0.47 -1.98 -12.84
CA ARG A 91 -0.60 -2.81 -14.04
C ARG A 91 0.62 -2.68 -14.95
N SER A 92 1.02 -1.45 -15.27
CA SER A 92 2.20 -1.18 -16.11
C SER A 92 3.48 -1.76 -15.48
N ARG A 93 3.65 -1.65 -14.17
CA ARG A 93 4.80 -2.24 -13.45
C ARG A 93 4.79 -3.76 -13.49
N ALA A 94 3.63 -4.38 -13.29
CA ALA A 94 3.48 -5.82 -13.36
C ALA A 94 3.86 -6.34 -14.76
N GLU A 95 3.36 -5.69 -15.82
CA GLU A 95 3.60 -6.11 -17.20
C GLU A 95 5.03 -5.86 -17.66
N ASN A 96 5.54 -4.65 -17.44
CA ASN A 96 6.79 -4.20 -18.05
C ASN A 96 8.04 -4.59 -17.23
N ARG A 97 7.90 -4.77 -15.92
CA ARG A 97 9.04 -5.03 -15.04
C ARG A 97 9.01 -6.40 -14.37
N MET A 98 7.84 -6.90 -13.98
CA MET A 98 7.76 -8.08 -13.10
C MET A 98 7.47 -9.38 -13.87
N ARG A 99 6.51 -9.37 -14.80
CA ARG A 99 6.09 -10.56 -15.55
C ARG A 99 7.30 -11.21 -16.22
N ASN A 100 7.49 -12.50 -15.96
CA ASN A 100 8.60 -13.34 -16.44
C ASN A 100 10.02 -12.88 -15.99
N ARG A 101 10.12 -11.95 -15.03
CA ARG A 101 11.38 -11.37 -14.55
C ARG A 101 11.55 -11.42 -13.04
N THR A 102 10.63 -12.06 -12.32
CA THR A 102 10.62 -12.12 -10.84
C THR A 102 11.89 -12.73 -10.27
N ALA A 103 12.40 -13.82 -10.85
CA ALA A 103 13.65 -14.44 -10.40
C ALA A 103 14.85 -13.48 -10.48
N ALA A 104 14.98 -12.72 -11.58
CA ALA A 104 16.04 -11.72 -11.73
C ALA A 104 15.86 -10.53 -10.77
N ILE A 105 14.62 -10.20 -10.39
CA ILE A 105 14.36 -9.18 -9.36
C ILE A 105 14.83 -9.67 -7.98
N LEU A 106 14.58 -10.94 -7.64
CA LEU A 106 15.06 -11.53 -6.40
C LEU A 106 16.59 -11.60 -6.37
N ASP A 107 17.20 -12.07 -7.46
CA ASP A 107 18.66 -12.12 -7.59
C ASP A 107 19.30 -10.73 -7.48
N LYS A 108 18.64 -9.69 -8.03
CA LYS A 108 19.08 -8.31 -7.83
C LYS A 108 19.08 -7.91 -6.35
N TYR A 109 18.06 -8.30 -5.57
CA TYR A 109 18.05 -7.96 -4.14
C TYR A 109 19.18 -8.66 -3.39
N GLN A 110 19.37 -9.96 -3.66
CA GLN A 110 20.42 -10.76 -3.04
C GLN A 110 21.82 -10.26 -3.40
N SER A 111 22.09 -10.02 -4.68
CA SER A 111 23.42 -9.63 -5.18
C SER A 111 23.81 -8.21 -4.79
N ARG A 112 22.86 -7.28 -4.77
CA ARG A 112 23.14 -5.85 -4.54
C ARG A 112 22.99 -5.42 -3.09
N TYR A 113 22.06 -6.03 -2.36
CA TYR A 113 21.70 -5.60 -1.00
C TYR A 113 21.89 -6.70 0.04
N GLY A 114 22.17 -7.93 -0.39
CA GLY A 114 22.41 -9.04 0.53
C GLY A 114 21.14 -9.60 1.20
N VAL A 115 19.96 -9.23 0.69
CA VAL A 115 18.64 -9.64 1.21
C VAL A 115 17.84 -10.43 0.19
#